data_AF-A0A355FJW4-F1
#
_entry.id   AF-A0A355FJW4-F1
#
_cell.length_a   1.000
_cell.length_b   1.000
_cell.length_c   1.000
_cell.angle_alpha   90.00
_cell.angle_beta   90.00
_cell.angle_gamma   90.00
#
_symmetry.space_group_name_H-M   'P 1'
#
loop_
_entity.id
_entity.type
_entity.pdbx_description
1 polymer ?
#
loop_
_entity_poly.entity_id
_entity_poly.type
_entity_poly.pdbx_seq_one_letter_code
_entity_poly.pdbx_strand_id
1 'polypeptide(L)'
;NEVYILGLNSQAPICIRAMLSLAGHVGQADQILLVNTLAAIGLKTRIGGFMSKKLRWHRIGKPLAASGIISSLPRLRQLVGTVQEELIRKVQDGEEEDHCHYRR
;
A
#
# COMPACT_ATOMS: atom_id res chain seq x y z
N ASN A 1 10.94 -6.32 -10.37
CA ASN A 1 10.41 -5.42 -9.33
C ASN A 1 9.81 -6.24 -8.22
N GLU A 2 10.52 -6.33 -7.10
CA GLU A 2 10.00 -6.98 -5.90
C GLU A 2 8.86 -6.13 -5.31
N VAL A 3 7.80 -6.79 -4.84
CA VAL A 3 6.61 -6.12 -4.30
C VAL A 3 6.46 -6.49 -2.83
N TYR A 4 6.45 -5.48 -1.98
CA TYR A 4 6.35 -5.62 -0.54
C TYR A 4 5.03 -5.05 -0.02
N ILE A 5 4.49 -5.68 1.02
CA ILE A 5 3.27 -5.20 1.71
C ILE A 5 3.66 -4.67 3.08
N LEU A 6 3.30 -3.41 3.35
CA LEU A 6 3.62 -2.73 4.60
C LEU A 6 2.36 -2.39 5.40
N GLY A 7 2.30 -2.85 6.65
CA GLY A 7 1.21 -2.56 7.58
C GLY A 7 1.55 -1.43 8.55
N LEU A 8 1.25 -0.18 8.19
CA LEU A 8 1.72 0.99 8.95
C LEU A 8 0.70 1.56 9.97
N ASN A 9 -0.53 1.03 10.00
CA ASN A 9 -1.63 1.51 10.87
C ASN A 9 -1.76 3.06 10.86
N SER A 10 -2.00 3.68 12.02
CA SER A 10 -2.08 5.14 12.16
C SER A 10 -0.75 5.86 11.97
N GLN A 11 0.37 5.13 11.95
CA GLN A 11 1.72 5.69 11.80
C GLN A 11 2.15 5.81 10.34
N ALA A 12 1.27 5.51 9.37
CA ALA A 12 1.58 5.61 7.96
C ALA A 12 2.27 6.93 7.56
N PRO A 13 1.79 8.13 7.97
CA PRO A 13 2.43 9.39 7.56
C PRO A 13 3.89 9.53 8.03
N ILE A 14 4.21 9.09 9.26
CA ILE A 14 5.57 9.19 9.77
C ILE A 14 6.47 8.10 9.18
N CYS A 15 5.97 6.88 9.03
CA CYS A 15 6.71 5.79 8.42
C CYS A 15 7.04 6.07 6.95
N ILE A 16 6.08 6.61 6.18
CA ILE A 16 6.31 7.01 4.78
C ILE A 16 7.43 8.05 4.72
N ARG A 17 7.35 9.13 5.51
CA ARG A 17 8.40 10.16 5.56
C ARG A 17 9.76 9.59 5.94
N ALA A 18 9.82 8.71 6.93
CA ALA A 18 11.06 8.08 7.36
C ALA A 18 11.67 7.20 6.25
N MET A 19 10.86 6.38 5.56
CA MET A 19 11.32 5.54 4.45
C MET A 19 11.85 6.39 3.29
N LEU A 20 11.12 7.45 2.91
CA LEU A 20 11.56 8.34 1.83
C LEU A 20 12.83 9.11 2.20
N SER A 21 12.93 9.59 3.44
CA SER A 21 14.15 10.27 3.93
C SER A 21 15.34 9.33 3.94
N LEU A 22 15.16 8.07 4.36
CA LEU A 22 16.22 7.07 4.37
C LEU A 22 16.65 6.74 2.94
N ALA A 23 15.69 6.51 2.04
CA ALA A 23 15.95 6.23 0.63
C ALA A 23 16.72 7.36 -0.05
N GLY A 24 16.37 8.61 0.22
CA GLY A 24 17.13 9.78 -0.23
C GLY A 24 18.55 9.81 0.33
N HIS A 25 18.71 9.49 1.62
CA HIS A 25 20.03 9.48 2.26
C HIS A 25 20.97 8.42 1.69
N VAL A 26 20.45 7.26 1.27
CA VAL A 26 21.24 6.19 0.64
C VAL A 26 21.30 6.28 -0.88
N GLY A 27 20.73 7.32 -1.50
CA GLY A 27 20.72 7.51 -2.96
C GLY A 27 19.87 6.48 -3.73
N GLN A 28 18.82 5.95 -3.11
CA GLN A 28 17.91 4.94 -3.70
C GLN A 28 16.46 5.43 -3.77
N ALA A 29 16.22 6.74 -3.66
CA ALA A 29 14.87 7.29 -3.64
C ALA A 29 14.06 6.94 -4.90
N ASP A 30 14.70 6.94 -6.07
CA ASP A 30 14.04 6.70 -7.38
C ASP A 30 13.80 5.20 -7.66
N GLN A 31 14.33 4.33 -6.80
CA GLN A 31 14.12 2.88 -6.87
C GLN A 31 12.91 2.42 -6.03
N ILE A 32 12.27 3.33 -5.29
CA ILE A 32 11.19 3.01 -4.36
C ILE A 32 9.91 3.74 -4.74
N LEU A 33 8.86 2.95 -4.98
CA LEU A 33 7.50 3.45 -5.17
C LEU A 33 6.62 3.05 -3.98
N LEU A 34 6.02 4.04 -3.32
CA LEU A 34 5.06 3.81 -2.24
C LEU A 34 3.63 4.03 -2.73
N VAL A 35 2.81 2.98 -2.65
CA VAL A 35 1.42 2.98 -3.10
C VAL A 35 0.47 2.74 -1.92
N ASN A 36 -0.50 3.63 -1.74
CA ASN A 36 -1.54 3.45 -0.74
C ASN A 36 -2.58 2.41 -1.19
N THR A 37 -2.53 1.21 -0.61
CA THR A 37 -3.49 0.13 -0.93
C THR A 37 -4.83 0.27 -0.20
N LEU A 38 -4.98 1.25 0.72
CA LEU A 38 -6.22 1.43 1.49
C LEU A 38 -7.44 1.80 0.62
N ALA A 39 -7.21 2.33 -0.58
CA ALA A 39 -8.24 2.61 -1.57
C ALA A 39 -8.85 1.33 -2.18
N ALA A 40 -8.07 0.24 -2.26
CA ALA A 40 -8.52 -1.02 -2.87
C ALA A 40 -9.25 -1.97 -1.91
N ILE A 41 -9.17 -1.71 -0.60
CA ILE A 41 -9.83 -2.51 0.43
C ILE A 41 -11.24 -2.01 0.74
N GLY A 42 -12.18 -2.96 0.84
CA GLY A 42 -13.60 -2.68 1.07
C GLY A 42 -13.98 -2.41 2.53
N LEU A 43 -15.21 -1.93 2.71
CA LEU A 43 -15.83 -1.67 4.01
C LEU A 43 -15.80 -2.88 4.96
N LYS A 44 -15.98 -4.11 4.45
CA LYS A 44 -15.93 -5.34 5.27
C LYS A 44 -14.60 -5.47 6.02
N THR A 45 -13.49 -5.21 5.35
CA THR A 45 -12.14 -5.23 5.95
C THR A 45 -12.01 -4.18 7.04
N ARG A 46 -12.47 -2.95 6.76
CA ARG A 46 -12.40 -1.82 7.70
C ARG A 46 -13.24 -2.08 8.95
N ILE A 47 -14.48 -2.56 8.77
CA ILE A 47 -15.40 -2.89 9.86
C ILE A 47 -14.83 -4.04 10.70
N GLY A 48 -14.41 -5.14 10.07
CA GLY A 48 -13.80 -6.27 10.79
C GLY A 48 -12.56 -5.85 11.58
N GLY A 49 -11.69 -5.02 10.98
CA GLY A 49 -10.53 -4.45 11.65
C GLY A 49 -10.89 -3.58 12.84
N PHE A 50 -11.92 -2.73 12.71
CA PHE A 50 -12.43 -1.90 13.80
C PHE A 50 -13.01 -2.76 14.94
N MET A 51 -13.88 -3.72 14.62
CA MET A 51 -14.48 -4.62 15.61
C MET A 51 -13.40 -5.41 16.37
N SER A 52 -12.39 -5.91 15.66
CA SER A 52 -11.31 -6.66 16.29
C SER A 52 -10.40 -5.78 17.17
N LYS A 53 -10.08 -4.56 16.73
CA LYS A 53 -9.08 -3.70 17.42
C LYS A 53 -9.69 -2.77 18.48
N LYS A 54 -10.88 -2.23 18.24
CA LYS A 54 -11.52 -1.23 19.11
C LYS A 54 -12.56 -1.84 20.03
N LEU A 55 -13.40 -2.74 19.52
CA LEU A 55 -14.44 -3.41 20.31
C LEU A 55 -13.95 -4.68 21.02
N ARG A 56 -12.71 -5.11 20.74
CA ARG A 56 -12.08 -6.34 21.26
C ARG A 56 -12.86 -7.62 20.92
N TRP A 57 -13.75 -7.58 19.93
CA TRP A 57 -14.52 -8.72 19.45
C TRP A 57 -13.72 -9.56 18.46
N HIS A 58 -12.60 -10.10 18.92
CA HIS A 58 -11.64 -10.80 18.07
C HIS A 58 -12.24 -12.02 17.35
N ARG A 59 -13.23 -12.70 17.95
CA ARG A 59 -13.88 -13.89 17.37
C ARG A 59 -14.74 -13.58 16.14
N ILE A 60 -15.20 -12.34 15.99
CA ILE A 60 -16.06 -11.89 14.88
C ILE A 60 -15.29 -10.95 13.96
N GLY A 61 -14.57 -9.99 14.53
CA GLY A 61 -13.84 -8.98 13.78
C GLY A 61 -12.71 -9.55 12.94
N LYS A 62 -11.93 -10.51 13.45
CA LYS A 62 -10.81 -11.10 12.69
C LYS A 62 -11.30 -11.89 11.47
N PRO A 63 -12.29 -12.81 11.58
CA PRO A 63 -12.83 -13.50 10.41
C PRO A 63 -13.45 -12.55 9.38
N LEU A 64 -14.19 -11.53 9.84
CA LEU A 64 -14.80 -10.53 8.95
C LEU A 64 -13.73 -9.72 8.20
N ALA A 65 -12.67 -9.30 8.88
CA ALA A 65 -11.56 -8.60 8.27
C ALA A 65 -10.85 -9.49 7.23
N ALA A 66 -10.57 -10.74 7.56
CA ALA A 66 -9.93 -11.71 6.66
C ALA A 66 -10.78 -11.96 5.41
N SER A 67 -12.09 -12.20 5.58
CA SER A 67 -13.02 -12.35 4.45
C SER A 67 -13.05 -11.10 3.56
N GLY A 68 -13.03 -9.91 4.16
CA GLY A 68 -12.95 -8.64 3.44
C GLY A 68 -11.65 -8.49 2.63
N ILE A 69 -10.52 -8.92 3.19
CA ILE A 69 -9.21 -8.92 2.52
C ILE A 69 -9.24 -9.86 1.32
N ILE A 70 -9.68 -11.11 1.52
CA ILE A 70 -9.79 -12.11 0.45
C ILE A 70 -10.67 -11.57 -0.69
N SER A 71 -11.82 -10.99 -0.35
CA SER A 71 -12.74 -10.37 -1.32
C SER A 71 -12.13 -9.16 -2.05
N SER A 72 -11.12 -8.51 -1.48
CA SER A 72 -10.44 -7.35 -2.08
C SER A 72 -9.21 -7.75 -2.91
N LEU A 73 -8.79 -9.02 -2.89
CA LEU A 73 -7.62 -9.51 -3.64
C LEU A 73 -7.68 -9.17 -5.15
N PRO A 74 -8.82 -9.29 -5.85
CA PRO A 74 -8.88 -8.92 -7.27
C PRO A 74 -8.55 -7.44 -7.50
N ARG A 75 -9.09 -6.54 -6.67
CA ARG A 75 -8.81 -5.09 -6.75
C ARG A 75 -7.36 -4.77 -6.40
N LEU A 76 -6.79 -5.47 -5.42
CA LEU A 76 -5.37 -5.32 -5.07
C LEU A 76 -4.46 -5.77 -6.21
N ARG A 77 -4.79 -6.89 -6.88
CA ARG A 77 -4.06 -7.35 -8.06
C ARG A 77 -4.16 -6.36 -9.22
N GLN A 78 -5.36 -5.81 -9.45
CA GLN A 78 -5.57 -4.80 -10.46
C GLN A 78 -4.75 -3.53 -10.18
N LEU A 79 -4.73 -3.06 -8.93
CA LEU A 79 -3.91 -1.91 -8.51
C LEU A 79 -2.42 -2.14 -8.82
N VAL A 80 -1.89 -3.32 -8.47
CA VAL A 80 -0.50 -3.68 -8.77
C VAL A 80 -0.26 -3.72 -10.28
N GLY A 81 -1.16 -4.31 -11.05
CA GLY A 81 -1.07 -4.36 -12.51
C GLY A 81 -1.01 -2.96 -13.14
N THR A 82 -1.93 -2.07 -12.76
CA THR A 82 -1.95 -0.68 -13.25
C THR A 82 -0.66 0.06 -12.92
N VAL A 83 -0.13 -0.12 -11.69
CA VAL A 83 1.14 0.49 -11.30
C VAL A 83 2.31 -0.06 -12.11
N GLN A 84 2.36 -1.36 -12.38
CA GLN A 84 3.41 -1.97 -13.19
C GLN A 84 3.35 -1.49 -14.65
N GLU A 85 2.16 -1.39 -15.23
CA GLU A 85 1.97 -0.87 -16.59
C GLU A 85 2.44 0.58 -16.71
N GLU A 86 2.11 1.45 -15.74
CA GLU A 86 2.57 2.84 -15.71
C GLU A 86 4.10 2.92 -15.60
N LEU A 87 4.73 2.09 -14.78
CA LEU A 87 6.20 2.03 -14.66
C LEU A 87 6.86 1.62 -15.99
N ILE A 88 6.30 0.63 -16.69
CA ILE A 88 6.82 0.20 -18.00
C ILE A 88 6.72 1.34 -19.02
N ARG A 89 5.62 2.09 -19.02
CA ARG A 89 5.44 3.25 -19.91
C ARG A 89 6.46 4.35 -19.62
N LYS A 90 6.63 4.73 -18.35
CA LYS A 90 7.62 5.75 -17.95
C LYS A 90 9.05 5.41 -18.39
N VAL A 91 9.43 4.14 -18.29
CA VAL A 91 10.75 3.67 -18.77
C VAL A 91 10.88 3.79 -20.29
N GLN A 92 9.80 3.55 -21.04
CA GLN A 92 9.80 3.66 -22.51
C GLN A 92 9.84 5.11 -22.98
N ASP A 93 9.22 6.03 -22.24
CA ASP A 93 9.12 7.45 -22.59
C ASP A 93 10.41 8.25 -22.27
N GLY A 94 11.43 7.60 -21.68
CA GLY A 94 12.74 8.22 -21.41
C GLY A 94 12.70 9.33 -20.36
N GLU A 95 11.63 9.38 -19.56
CA GLU A 95 11.51 10.30 -18.43
C GLU A 95 12.42 9.83 -17.29
N GLU A 96 13.66 10.33 -17.26
CA GLU A 96 14.45 10.40 -16.04
C GLU A 96 13.80 11.42 -15.09
N GLU A 97 12.76 10.99 -14.37
CA GLU A 97 12.27 11.74 -13.23
C GLU A 97 13.05 11.31 -11.99
N ASP A 98 13.96 12.19 -11.54
CA ASP A 98 14.17 12.45 -10.11
C ASP A 98 12.78 12.51 -9.45
N HIS A 99 12.61 11.89 -8.27
CA HIS A 99 11.50 12.08 -7.31
C HIS A 99 10.73 10.79 -6.95
N CYS A 100 11.22 10.12 -5.92
CA CYS A 100 10.48 9.76 -4.70
C CYS A 100 8.97 10.13 -4.66
N HIS A 101 8.08 9.28 -5.19
CA HIS A 101 6.63 9.53 -5.25
C HIS A 101 5.83 8.67 -4.25
N TYR A 102 5.08 9.33 -3.35
CA TYR A 102 4.00 8.70 -2.58
C TYR A 102 2.66 8.86 -3.31
N ARG A 103 2.08 7.76 -3.79
CA ARG A 103 0.76 7.75 -4.44
C ARG A 103 -0.35 7.48 -3.42
N ARG A 104 -1.28 8.44 -3.30
CA ARG A 104 -2.45 8.35 -2.41
C ARG A 104 -3.53 7.41 -2.92
#